data_AF-A0A936AFD7-F1
#
_entry.id   AF-A0A936AFD7-F1
#
_cell.length_a   1.000
_cell.length_b   1.000
_cell.length_c   1.000
_cell.angle_alpha   90.00
_cell.angle_beta   90.00
_cell.angle_gamma   90.00
#
_symmetry.space_group_name_H-M   'P 1'
#
loop_
_entity.id
_entity.type
_entity.pdbx_description
1 polymer ?
#
loop_
_entity_poly.entity_id
_entity_poly.type
_entity_poly.pdbx_seq_one_letter_code
_entity_poly.pdbx_strand_id
1 'polypeptide(L)'
;MREFVFIHINKTGGSSVERALGLPLEHRTALEKIRELGRRNWERRFTFAVVRNPWDKVASHYHYRVATNQSGLGEATPGFCDWVRLAYAEHDLRFYDAPRMFMPQLRWIADNDGTILVDQVCRFEHLERDFATVCLHLGQRLELPHAKASARPTGSWREFYDAPTRDIVAQCFAEDIERFGYSFLA
;
A
#
# COMPACT_ATOMS: atom_id res chain seq x y z
N MET A 1 -24.70 12.43 0.41
CA MET A 1 -23.40 11.76 0.21
C MET A 1 -23.40 10.53 1.11
N ARG A 2 -23.09 9.33 0.60
CA ARG A 2 -22.93 8.17 1.49
C ARG A 2 -21.69 8.41 2.35
N GLU A 3 -21.81 8.19 3.66
CA GLU A 3 -20.65 8.21 4.54
C GLU A 3 -19.72 7.06 4.15
N PHE A 4 -18.41 7.28 4.19
CA PHE A 4 -17.43 6.29 3.75
C PHE A 4 -16.19 6.26 4.63
N VAL A 5 -15.42 5.17 4.54
CA VAL A 5 -14.11 5.02 5.18
C VAL A 5 -13.10 4.50 4.17
N PHE A 6 -12.00 5.23 4.03
CA PHE A 6 -10.84 4.79 3.26
C PHE A 6 -9.77 4.24 4.21
N ILE A 7 -9.23 3.05 3.90
CA ILE A 7 -8.07 2.46 4.56
C ILE A 7 -6.82 2.72 3.73
N HIS A 8 -5.99 3.67 4.16
CA HIS A 8 -4.75 4.01 3.49
C HIS A 8 -3.61 3.07 3.88
N ILE A 9 -3.42 2.06 3.04
CA ILE A 9 -2.27 1.14 3.11
C ILE A 9 -1.02 1.83 2.55
N ASN A 10 0.08 1.80 3.29
CA ASN A 10 1.33 2.41 2.85
C ASN A 10 1.78 1.94 1.46
N LYS A 11 2.18 2.90 0.62
CA LYS A 11 2.78 2.70 -0.72
C LYS A 11 1.86 2.08 -1.79
N THR A 12 0.55 2.19 -1.61
CA THR A 12 -0.47 1.69 -2.55
C THR A 12 -1.17 2.78 -3.37
N GLY A 13 -0.70 4.03 -3.31
CA GLY A 13 -1.33 5.16 -4.01
C GLY A 13 -2.39 5.91 -3.20
N GLY A 14 -2.54 5.59 -1.90
CA GLY A 14 -3.55 6.22 -1.04
C GLY A 14 -3.45 7.74 -0.94
N SER A 15 -2.26 8.35 -1.00
CA SER A 15 -2.13 9.82 -1.01
C SER A 15 -2.83 10.50 -2.20
N SER A 16 -2.96 9.81 -3.34
CA SER A 16 -3.71 10.32 -4.50
C SER A 16 -5.21 10.24 -4.25
N VAL A 17 -5.68 9.15 -3.65
CA VAL A 17 -7.08 8.93 -3.24
C VAL A 17 -7.49 9.94 -2.17
N GLU A 18 -6.68 10.13 -1.13
CA GLU A 18 -6.93 11.12 -0.07
C GLU A 18 -7.04 12.52 -0.64
N ARG A 19 -6.11 12.91 -1.54
CA ARG A 19 -6.17 14.22 -2.19
C ARG A 19 -7.42 14.39 -3.03
N ALA A 20 -7.81 13.38 -3.81
CA ALA A 20 -9.01 13.42 -4.63
C ALA A 20 -10.28 13.59 -3.77
N LEU A 21 -10.34 12.88 -2.64
CA LEU A 21 -11.48 12.87 -1.73
C LEU A 21 -11.45 13.96 -0.64
N GLY A 22 -10.40 14.79 -0.60
CA GLY A 22 -10.23 15.82 0.43
C GLY A 22 -10.05 15.27 1.85
N LEU A 23 -9.43 14.09 1.99
CA LEU A 23 -9.20 13.43 3.27
C LEU A 23 -7.86 13.83 3.88
N PRO A 24 -7.73 13.85 5.22
CA PRO A 24 -6.43 13.93 5.88
C PRO A 24 -5.62 12.64 5.65
N LEU A 25 -4.29 12.76 5.71
CA LEU A 25 -3.38 11.62 5.66
C LEU A 25 -3.51 10.79 6.96
N GLU A 26 -3.93 9.53 6.84
CA GLU A 26 -4.11 8.67 8.01
C GLU A 26 -3.81 7.19 7.73
N HIS A 27 -2.88 6.61 8.50
CA HIS A 27 -2.50 5.20 8.39
C HIS A 27 -3.06 4.36 9.56
N ARG A 28 -4.33 3.98 9.45
CA ARG A 28 -5.04 3.09 10.38
C ARG A 28 -5.54 1.83 9.67
N THR A 29 -5.48 0.70 10.36
CA THR A 29 -6.09 -0.56 9.92
C THR A 29 -7.62 -0.50 10.03
N ALA A 30 -8.32 -1.38 9.31
CA ALA A 30 -9.77 -1.52 9.43
C ALA A 30 -10.19 -1.84 10.87
N LEU A 31 -9.48 -2.74 11.55
CA LEU A 31 -9.75 -3.07 12.96
C LEU A 31 -9.60 -1.87 13.90
N GLU A 32 -8.59 -1.02 13.69
CA GLU A 32 -8.43 0.22 14.47
C GLU A 32 -9.60 1.17 14.23
N LYS A 33 -9.98 1.41 12.98
CA LYS A 33 -11.12 2.27 12.65
C LYS A 33 -12.45 1.72 13.17
N ILE A 34 -12.64 0.39 13.15
CA ILE A 34 -13.82 -0.26 13.74
C ILE A 34 -13.87 -0.03 15.26
N ARG A 35 -12.71 -0.09 15.96
CA ARG A 35 -12.64 0.18 17.40
C ARG A 35 -12.96 1.64 17.73
N GLU A 36 -12.52 2.57 16.89
CA GLU A 36 -12.75 4.01 17.06
C GLU A 36 -14.19 4.42 16.74
N LEU A 37 -14.75 3.94 15.63
CA LEU A 37 -16.10 4.30 15.16
C LEU A 37 -17.20 3.49 15.84
N GLY A 38 -16.90 2.25 16.24
CA GLY A 38 -17.86 1.23 16.64
C GLY A 38 -18.48 0.48 15.44
N ARG A 39 -18.76 -0.82 15.61
CA ARG A 39 -19.26 -1.72 14.54
C ARG A 39 -20.48 -1.17 13.81
N ARG A 40 -21.49 -0.70 14.55
CA ARG A 40 -22.73 -0.16 13.96
C ARG A 40 -22.50 1.02 13.03
N ASN A 41 -21.50 1.86 13.34
CA ASN A 41 -21.14 3.00 12.50
C ASN A 41 -20.30 2.57 11.29
N TRP A 42 -19.42 1.59 11.46
CA TRP A 42 -18.67 0.98 10.37
C TRP A 42 -19.60 0.37 9.31
N GLU A 43 -20.53 -0.50 9.73
CA GLU A 43 -21.46 -1.24 8.85
C GLU A 43 -22.43 -0.33 8.06
N ARG A 44 -22.58 0.93 8.46
CA ARG A 44 -23.41 1.92 7.77
C ARG A 44 -22.65 2.70 6.69
N ARG A 45 -21.33 2.58 6.66
CA ARG A 45 -20.45 3.32 5.77
C ARG A 45 -19.99 2.42 4.64
N PHE A 46 -19.80 3.00 3.46
CA PHE A 46 -19.09 2.32 2.40
C PHE A 46 -17.59 2.34 2.70
N THR A 47 -16.93 1.20 2.65
CA THR A 47 -15.54 1.04 3.07
C THR A 47 -14.69 0.48 1.95
N PHE A 48 -13.50 1.05 1.76
CA PHE A 48 -12.62 0.58 0.69
C PHE A 48 -11.14 0.80 1.01
N ALA A 49 -10.30 0.09 0.28
CA ALA A 49 -8.84 0.18 0.36
C ALA A 49 -8.22 0.07 -1.02
N VAL A 50 -6.95 0.45 -1.14
CA VAL A 50 -6.13 0.19 -2.33
C VAL A 50 -5.01 -0.77 -1.95
N VAL A 51 -4.83 -1.83 -2.73
CA VAL A 51 -3.70 -2.75 -2.68
C VAL A 51 -2.86 -2.61 -3.94
N ARG A 52 -1.62 -3.10 -3.89
CA ARG A 52 -0.65 -3.03 -4.97
C ARG A 52 0.14 -4.33 -5.03
N ASN A 53 0.63 -4.68 -6.22
CA ASN A 53 1.59 -5.75 -6.42
C ASN A 53 2.73 -5.60 -5.38
N PRO A 54 3.00 -6.63 -4.54
CA PRO A 54 3.95 -6.51 -3.43
C PRO A 54 5.36 -6.11 -3.86
N TRP A 55 5.84 -6.58 -5.00
CA TRP A 55 7.15 -6.23 -5.52
C TRP A 55 7.21 -4.76 -5.97
N ASP A 56 6.16 -4.26 -6.61
CA ASP A 56 6.05 -2.84 -6.97
C ASP A 56 5.88 -1.94 -5.73
N LYS A 57 5.15 -2.42 -4.71
CA LYS A 57 5.01 -1.77 -3.39
C LYS A 57 6.38 -1.58 -2.72
N VAL A 58 7.22 -2.63 -2.69
CA VAL A 58 8.56 -2.58 -2.10
C VAL A 58 9.51 -1.69 -2.90
N ALA A 59 9.48 -1.74 -4.24
CA ALA A 59 10.21 -0.80 -5.09
C ALA A 59 9.81 0.66 -4.78
N SER A 60 8.50 0.92 -4.67
CA SER A 60 8.01 2.25 -4.30
C SER A 60 8.43 2.67 -2.88
N HIS A 61 8.54 1.72 -1.95
CA HIS A 61 9.01 1.97 -0.59
C HIS A 61 10.47 2.42 -0.58
N TYR A 62 11.37 1.67 -1.23
CA TYR A 62 12.78 2.01 -1.34
C TYR A 62 12.97 3.44 -1.89
N HIS A 63 12.42 3.72 -3.08
CA HIS A 63 12.59 5.02 -3.71
C HIS A 63 11.98 6.17 -2.92
N TYR A 64 10.88 5.92 -2.20
CA TYR A 64 10.34 6.92 -1.28
C TYR A 64 11.33 7.25 -0.18
N ARG A 65 11.92 6.23 0.47
CA ARG A 65 12.90 6.46 1.53
C ARG A 65 14.14 7.20 1.03
N VAL A 66 14.65 6.82 -0.13
CA VAL A 66 15.78 7.51 -0.79
C VAL A 66 15.43 8.98 -1.04
N ALA A 67 14.28 9.25 -1.67
CA ALA A 67 13.86 10.61 -1.99
C ALA A 67 13.60 11.49 -0.75
N THR A 68 13.18 10.89 0.37
CA THR A 68 12.97 11.60 1.64
C THR A 68 14.18 11.55 2.57
N ASN A 69 15.33 11.02 2.11
CA ASN A 69 16.54 10.80 2.90
C ASN A 69 16.30 10.09 4.25
N GLN A 70 15.35 9.14 4.29
CA GLN A 70 15.07 8.39 5.51
C GLN A 70 16.27 7.49 5.85
N SER A 71 16.62 7.42 7.14
CA SER A 71 17.76 6.63 7.64
C SER A 71 19.11 6.99 6.99
N GLY A 72 19.26 8.20 6.45
CA GLY A 72 20.48 8.64 5.74
C GLY A 72 20.68 7.97 4.36
N LEU A 73 19.61 7.41 3.78
CA LEU A 73 19.68 6.74 2.47
C LEU A 73 20.00 7.69 1.31
N GLY A 74 19.98 9.01 1.47
CA GLY A 74 20.38 9.96 0.41
C GLY A 74 21.88 10.16 0.27
N GLU A 75 22.67 9.81 1.30
CA GLU A 75 24.11 10.12 1.37
C GLU A 75 25.00 8.88 1.20
N ALA A 76 24.52 7.70 1.62
CA ALA A 76 25.19 6.41 1.46
C ALA A 76 24.15 5.29 1.27
N THR A 77 23.48 5.29 0.12
CA THR A 77 22.38 4.37 -0.19
C THR A 77 22.92 2.95 -0.46
N PRO A 78 22.60 1.92 0.35
CA PRO A 78 22.65 0.54 -0.12
C PRO A 78 21.82 0.43 -1.41
N GLY A 79 22.31 -0.31 -2.39
CA GLY A 79 21.54 -0.58 -3.61
C GLY A 79 20.20 -1.23 -3.27
N PHE A 80 19.24 -1.19 -4.21
CA PHE A 80 17.90 -1.73 -3.97
C PHE A 80 17.92 -3.15 -3.39
N CYS A 81 18.71 -4.05 -3.97
CA CYS A 81 18.79 -5.43 -3.50
C CYS A 81 19.34 -5.54 -2.07
N ASP A 82 20.43 -4.83 -1.77
CA ASP A 82 21.03 -4.79 -0.44
C ASP A 82 20.05 -4.24 0.59
N TRP A 83 19.33 -3.18 0.23
CA TRP A 83 18.31 -2.60 1.09
C TRP A 83 17.15 -3.56 1.34
N VAL A 84 16.69 -4.31 0.32
CA VAL A 84 15.66 -5.34 0.52
C VAL A 84 16.16 -6.42 1.48
N ARG A 85 17.41 -6.89 1.34
CA ARG A 85 17.99 -7.89 2.24
C ARG A 85 18.04 -7.38 3.68
N LEU A 86 18.59 -6.19 3.88
CA LEU A 86 18.75 -5.57 5.20
C LEU A 86 17.40 -5.25 5.85
N ALA A 87 16.45 -4.68 5.10
CA ALA A 87 15.20 -4.17 5.66
C ALA A 87 14.12 -5.25 5.80
N TYR A 88 14.03 -6.22 4.89
CA TYR A 88 12.96 -7.23 4.87
C TYR A 88 13.39 -8.62 5.36
N ALA A 89 14.65 -9.02 5.14
CA ALA A 89 15.12 -10.33 5.58
C ALA A 89 15.83 -10.26 6.94
N GLU A 90 16.71 -9.28 7.14
CA GLU A 90 17.51 -9.14 8.36
C GLU A 90 16.85 -8.27 9.43
N HIS A 91 15.84 -7.48 9.05
CA HIS A 91 15.21 -6.48 9.92
C HIS A 91 16.23 -5.57 10.62
N ASP A 92 17.26 -5.13 9.88
CA ASP A 92 18.25 -4.18 10.36
C ASP A 92 17.54 -2.95 10.94
N LEU A 93 17.83 -2.61 12.21
CA LEU A 93 17.13 -1.57 12.95
C LEU A 93 17.20 -0.19 12.30
N ARG A 94 18.23 0.07 11.47
CA ARG A 94 18.35 1.32 10.73
C ARG A 94 17.32 1.41 9.61
N PHE A 95 17.01 0.28 8.97
CA PHE A 95 16.15 0.24 7.78
C PHE A 95 14.73 -0.26 8.08
N TYR A 96 14.54 -1.01 9.16
CA TYR A 96 13.25 -1.48 9.69
C TYR A 96 12.78 -0.63 10.89
N ASP A 97 12.60 0.66 10.67
CA ASP A 97 12.26 1.66 11.72
C ASP A 97 10.74 1.91 11.88
N ALA A 98 9.94 1.54 10.88
CA ALA A 98 8.50 1.79 10.83
C ALA A 98 7.73 0.52 10.43
N PRO A 99 7.45 -0.41 11.38
CA PRO A 99 6.92 -1.75 11.07
C PRO A 99 5.66 -1.76 10.19
N ARG A 100 4.78 -0.76 10.31
CA ARG A 100 3.58 -0.64 9.47
C ARG A 100 3.90 -0.50 7.99
N MET A 101 5.01 0.12 7.61
CA MET A 101 5.42 0.24 6.20
C MET A 101 5.73 -1.13 5.56
N PHE A 102 6.19 -2.07 6.38
CA PHE A 102 6.59 -3.43 5.99
C PHE A 102 5.44 -4.43 6.06
N MET A 103 4.40 -4.13 6.83
CA MET A 103 3.26 -5.00 7.05
C MET A 103 2.57 -5.44 5.74
N PRO A 104 2.19 -6.73 5.61
CA PRO A 104 1.34 -7.23 4.53
C PRO A 104 0.04 -6.44 4.42
N GLN A 105 -0.42 -6.22 3.20
CA GLN A 105 -1.58 -5.38 2.89
C GLN A 105 -2.88 -6.00 3.40
N LEU A 106 -3.01 -7.32 3.36
CA LEU A 106 -4.15 -8.04 3.91
C LEU A 106 -4.38 -7.70 5.39
N ARG A 107 -3.31 -7.59 6.18
CA ARG A 107 -3.37 -7.26 7.61
C ARG A 107 -3.85 -5.82 7.89
N TRP A 108 -3.92 -4.96 6.89
CA TRP A 108 -4.55 -3.65 7.03
C TRP A 108 -6.07 -3.71 6.99
N ILE A 109 -6.62 -4.71 6.31
CA ILE A 109 -8.03 -4.73 5.92
C ILE A 109 -8.77 -6.00 6.35
N ALA A 110 -8.10 -6.95 6.98
CA ALA A 110 -8.71 -8.19 7.45
C ALA A 110 -8.75 -8.29 8.98
N ASP A 111 -9.63 -9.15 9.48
CA ASP A 111 -9.58 -9.61 10.87
C ASP A 111 -8.54 -10.74 11.08
N ASN A 112 -8.50 -11.28 12.30
CA ASN A 112 -7.54 -12.32 12.68
C ASN A 112 -7.78 -13.66 11.94
N ASP A 113 -8.98 -13.86 11.37
CA ASP A 113 -9.34 -15.06 10.61
C ASP A 113 -9.10 -14.85 9.10
N GLY A 114 -8.56 -13.69 8.70
CA GLY A 114 -8.29 -13.33 7.32
C GLY A 114 -9.52 -12.82 6.56
N THR A 115 -10.66 -12.61 7.22
CA THR A 115 -11.88 -12.08 6.59
C THR A 115 -11.67 -10.62 6.23
N ILE A 116 -11.83 -10.26 4.96
CA ILE A 116 -11.73 -8.86 4.52
C ILE A 116 -12.89 -8.06 5.10
N LEU A 117 -12.56 -6.95 5.75
CA LEU A 117 -13.48 -6.09 6.50
C LEU A 117 -13.97 -4.88 5.70
N VAL A 118 -13.40 -4.65 4.51
CA VAL A 118 -13.79 -3.55 3.61
C VAL A 118 -14.69 -4.04 2.48
N ASP A 119 -15.61 -3.21 2.02
CA ASP A 119 -16.57 -3.55 0.95
C ASP A 119 -15.90 -3.66 -0.42
N GLN A 120 -14.89 -2.82 -0.69
CA GLN A 120 -14.19 -2.81 -1.97
C GLN A 120 -12.67 -2.75 -1.80
N VAL A 121 -11.97 -3.65 -2.51
CA VAL A 121 -10.51 -3.63 -2.63
C VAL A 121 -10.14 -3.21 -4.05
N CYS A 122 -9.56 -2.01 -4.17
CA CYS A 122 -9.07 -1.47 -5.43
C CYS A 122 -7.62 -1.92 -5.67
N ARG A 123 -7.23 -2.06 -6.93
CA ARG A 123 -5.83 -2.36 -7.30
C ARG A 123 -5.14 -1.12 -7.82
N PHE A 124 -3.93 -0.85 -7.36
CA PHE A 124 -3.09 0.24 -7.83
C PHE A 124 -2.85 0.13 -9.35
N GLU A 125 -2.72 -1.09 -9.86
CA GLU A 125 -2.53 -1.38 -11.29
C GLU A 125 -3.72 -0.92 -12.16
N HIS A 126 -4.90 -0.80 -11.55
CA HIS A 126 -6.14 -0.38 -12.20
C HIS A 126 -6.77 0.81 -11.48
N LEU A 127 -5.95 1.65 -10.83
CA LEU A 127 -6.42 2.58 -9.82
C LEU A 127 -7.48 3.54 -10.34
N GLU A 128 -7.31 4.08 -11.55
CA GLU A 128 -8.28 4.99 -12.17
C GLU A 128 -9.65 4.32 -12.37
N ARG A 129 -9.67 3.09 -12.90
CA ARG A 129 -10.88 2.32 -13.15
C ARG A 129 -11.57 1.94 -11.84
N ASP A 130 -10.81 1.43 -10.89
CA ASP A 130 -11.37 0.96 -9.61
C ASP A 130 -11.83 2.16 -8.75
N PHE A 131 -11.12 3.30 -8.82
CA PHE A 131 -11.53 4.54 -8.18
C PHE A 131 -12.78 5.14 -8.82
N ALA A 132 -12.96 5.06 -10.14
CA ALA A 132 -14.21 5.44 -10.77
C ALA A 132 -15.40 4.65 -10.21
N THR A 133 -15.19 3.35 -9.91
CA THR A 133 -16.20 2.51 -9.26
C THR A 133 -16.48 2.98 -7.82
N VAL A 134 -15.46 3.38 -7.07
CA VAL A 134 -15.63 4.03 -5.75
C VAL A 134 -16.47 5.30 -5.88
N CYS A 135 -16.15 6.19 -6.82
CA CYS A 135 -16.89 7.43 -7.05
C CYS A 135 -18.37 7.18 -7.35
N LEU A 136 -18.72 6.13 -8.11
CA LEU A 136 -20.11 5.73 -8.35
C LEU A 136 -20.83 5.39 -7.04
N HIS A 137 -20.19 4.63 -6.13
CA HIS A 137 -20.76 4.32 -4.81
C HIS A 137 -20.96 5.56 -3.94
N LEU A 138 -20.05 6.53 -4.05
CA LEU A 138 -20.11 7.79 -3.30
C LEU A 138 -21.13 8.79 -3.89
N GLY A 139 -21.62 8.55 -5.10
CA GLY A 139 -22.44 9.51 -5.85
C GLY A 139 -21.64 10.75 -6.27
N GLN A 140 -20.35 10.57 -6.57
CA GLN A 140 -19.43 11.63 -6.94
C GLN A 140 -18.85 11.36 -8.34
N ARG A 141 -18.29 12.41 -8.96
CA ARG A 141 -17.52 12.31 -10.20
C ARG A 141 -16.19 13.03 -9.99
N LEU A 142 -15.25 12.32 -9.39
CA LEU A 142 -13.90 12.81 -9.12
C LEU A 142 -12.91 12.06 -10.00
N GLU A 143 -11.85 12.76 -10.36
CA GLU A 143 -10.70 12.16 -11.03
C GLU A 143 -9.53 12.16 -10.06
N LEU A 144 -8.67 11.15 -10.18
CA LEU A 144 -7.44 11.16 -9.42
C LEU A 144 -6.58 12.32 -9.95
N PRO A 145 -5.98 13.13 -9.08
CA PRO A 145 -4.99 14.09 -9.52
C PRO A 145 -3.92 13.32 -10.29
N HIS A 146 -3.49 13.83 -11.44
CA HIS A 146 -2.30 13.32 -12.12
C HIS A 146 -1.14 13.42 -11.12
N ALA A 147 -0.91 12.34 -10.40
CA ALA A 147 0.08 12.32 -9.35
C ALA A 147 1.42 12.52 -10.05
N LYS A 148 2.28 13.39 -9.49
CA LYS A 148 3.70 13.35 -9.84
C LYS A 148 4.09 11.87 -9.79
N ALA A 149 4.62 11.37 -10.90
CA ALA A 149 5.10 9.99 -11.00
C ALA A 149 5.91 9.69 -9.73
N SER A 150 5.78 8.47 -9.21
CA SER A 150 6.55 8.06 -8.02
C SER A 150 7.99 8.55 -8.15
N ALA A 151 8.66 8.92 -7.05
CA ALA A 151 10.06 9.41 -7.05
C ALA A 151 11.11 8.41 -7.59
N ARG A 152 10.65 7.32 -8.21
CA ARG A 152 11.38 6.26 -8.88
C ARG A 152 11.81 6.72 -10.28
N PRO A 153 12.99 6.29 -10.75
CA PRO A 153 13.40 6.42 -12.14
C PRO A 153 12.36 5.84 -13.12
N THR A 154 12.32 6.38 -14.34
CA THR A 154 11.54 5.81 -15.45
C THR A 154 12.06 4.41 -15.77
N GLY A 155 11.21 3.38 -15.62
CA GLY A 155 11.57 1.98 -15.85
C GLY A 155 10.60 1.01 -15.17
N SER A 156 10.69 -0.28 -15.54
CA SER A 156 9.90 -1.33 -14.91
C SER A 156 10.47 -1.62 -13.53
N TRP A 157 9.64 -1.67 -12.49
CA TRP A 157 10.10 -2.03 -11.13
C TRP A 157 10.75 -3.41 -11.08
N ARG A 158 10.46 -4.26 -12.06
CA ARG A 158 11.03 -5.61 -12.19
C ARG A 158 12.53 -5.58 -12.39
N GLU A 159 13.08 -4.52 -12.99
CA GLU A 159 14.51 -4.38 -13.29
C GLU A 159 15.36 -4.16 -12.03
N PHE A 160 14.75 -3.75 -10.92
CA PHE A 160 15.48 -3.56 -9.66
C PHE A 160 15.79 -4.88 -8.96
N TYR A 161 15.09 -5.95 -9.32
CA TYR A 161 15.14 -7.20 -8.58
C TYR A 161 16.11 -8.22 -9.17
N ASP A 162 16.84 -8.90 -8.29
CA ASP A 162 17.45 -10.20 -8.56
C ASP A 162 16.58 -11.36 -8.04
N ALA A 163 16.99 -12.61 -8.27
CA ALA A 163 16.23 -13.76 -7.80
C ALA A 163 16.08 -13.80 -6.26
N PRO A 164 17.16 -13.63 -5.45
CA PRO A 164 17.03 -13.62 -3.99
C PRO A 164 16.05 -12.59 -3.45
N THR A 165 16.10 -11.35 -3.94
CA THR A 165 15.22 -10.29 -3.46
C THR A 165 13.77 -10.45 -3.89
N ARG A 166 13.53 -11.11 -5.03
CA ARG A 166 12.17 -11.53 -5.40
C ARG A 166 11.59 -12.51 -4.40
N ASP A 167 12.38 -13.48 -3.97
CA ASP A 167 11.96 -14.52 -3.04
C ASP A 167 11.75 -13.96 -1.63
N ILE A 168 12.61 -13.05 -1.18
CA ILE A 168 12.42 -12.33 0.09
C ILE A 168 11.06 -11.63 0.10
N VAL A 169 10.74 -10.85 -0.94
CA VAL A 169 9.45 -10.16 -1.03
C VAL A 169 8.29 -11.15 -1.14
N ALA A 170 8.48 -12.26 -1.88
CA ALA A 170 7.46 -13.30 -2.00
C ALA A 170 7.11 -13.91 -0.62
N GLN A 171 8.12 -14.15 0.21
CA GLN A 171 7.94 -14.69 1.56
C GLN A 171 7.27 -13.68 2.50
N CYS A 172 7.76 -12.43 2.53
CA CYS A 172 7.21 -11.38 3.39
C CYS A 172 5.75 -11.05 3.08
N PHE A 173 5.33 -11.21 1.82
CA PHE A 173 3.99 -10.85 1.34
C PHE A 173 3.22 -12.06 0.82
N ALA A 174 3.52 -13.27 1.29
CA ALA A 174 2.87 -14.50 0.84
C ALA A 174 1.34 -14.43 0.97
N GLU A 175 0.84 -13.89 2.08
CA GLU A 175 -0.59 -13.68 2.33
C GLU A 175 -1.23 -12.76 1.28
N ASP A 176 -0.55 -11.68 0.88
CA ASP A 176 -1.06 -10.76 -0.16
C ASP A 176 -1.06 -11.42 -1.54
N ILE A 177 -0.01 -12.18 -1.84
CA ILE A 177 0.17 -12.88 -3.10
C ILE A 177 -0.95 -13.90 -3.29
N GLU A 178 -1.18 -14.74 -2.30
CA GLU A 178 -2.23 -15.75 -2.32
C GLU A 178 -3.61 -15.08 -2.38
N ARG A 179 -3.89 -14.14 -1.47
CA ARG A 179 -5.22 -13.53 -1.34
C ARG A 179 -5.64 -12.72 -2.55
N PHE A 180 -4.72 -11.98 -3.14
CA PHE A 180 -5.01 -11.08 -4.26
C PHE A 180 -4.51 -11.62 -5.60
N GLY A 181 -4.00 -12.85 -5.66
CA GLY A 181 -3.55 -13.49 -6.90
C GLY A 181 -2.46 -12.72 -7.62
N TYR A 182 -1.54 -12.11 -6.86
CA TYR A 182 -0.41 -11.40 -7.45
C TYR A 182 0.67 -12.36 -7.93
N SER A 183 1.41 -11.97 -8.96
CA SER A 183 2.65 -12.64 -9.33
C SER A 183 3.69 -11.61 -9.74
N PHE A 184 4.96 -12.01 -9.81
CA PHE A 184 6.02 -11.09 -10.20
C PHE A 184 5.86 -10.60 -11.65
N LEU A 185 5.28 -11.42 -12.53
CA LEU A 185 5.12 -11.11 -13.96
C LEU A 185 3.76 -10.48 -14.28
N ALA A 186 2.74 -10.72 -13.46
CA ALA A 186 1.40 -10.17 -13.63
C ALA A 186 1.26 -8.75 -13.08
#